data_AF-A0A7C7V311-F1
#
_entry.id   AF-A0A7C7V311-F1
#
_cell.length_a   1.000
_cell.length_b   1.000
_cell.length_c   1.000
_cell.angle_alpha   90.00
_cell.angle_beta   90.00
_cell.angle_gamma   90.00
#
_symmetry.space_group_name_H-M   'P 1'
#
loop_
_entity.id
_entity.type
_entity.pdbx_description
1 polymer ?
#
loop_
_entity_poly.entity_id
_entity_poly.type
_entity_poly.pdbx_seq_one_letter_code
_entity_poly.pdbx_strand_id
1 'polypeptide(L)'
;MNTTTFFDDESGAVIVDWVVLTAALAGLGLLTLVVVSGGVAALSGEIETQSSDQEILTEFTDPAAATTAWNGMSTSDYITAGQAVAPGNNGAVYGWATAEAQANAPDGYNFNNPLHDPASNNLVYTNDAGTHYSVGRDVTAIDDY
;
A
#
# COMPACT_ATOMS: atom_id res chain seq x y z
N MET A 1 53.37 48.65 52.20
CA MET A 1 52.27 48.12 51.38
C MET A 1 52.41 46.61 51.37
N ASN A 2 51.40 45.89 51.89
CA ASN A 2 51.46 44.44 51.98
C ASN A 2 50.95 43.87 50.66
N THR A 3 51.86 43.47 49.77
CA THR A 3 51.55 43.07 48.39
C THR A 3 50.82 41.74 48.29
N THR A 4 50.85 40.93 49.35
CA THR A 4 50.17 39.62 49.42
C THR A 4 48.65 39.75 49.42
N THR A 5 48.12 40.78 50.07
CA THR A 5 46.67 41.01 50.17
C THR A 5 46.04 41.32 48.81
N PHE A 6 46.81 41.92 47.90
CA PHE A 6 46.35 42.22 46.54
C PHE A 6 46.23 40.97 45.66
N PHE A 7 47.19 40.03 45.74
CA PHE A 7 47.15 38.79 44.96
C PHE A 7 45.99 37.88 45.40
N ASP A 8 45.65 37.84 46.68
CA ASP A 8 44.52 37.05 47.18
C ASP A 8 43.17 37.63 46.71
N ASP A 9 43.01 38.96 46.73
CA ASP A 9 41.80 39.64 46.24
C ASP A 9 41.61 39.46 44.72
N GLU A 10 42.69 39.54 43.93
CA GLU A 10 42.65 39.33 42.48
C GLU A 10 42.36 37.86 42.14
N SER A 11 42.95 36.92 42.88
CA SER A 11 42.66 35.50 42.72
C SER A 11 41.18 35.20 43.02
N GLY A 12 40.63 35.76 44.11
CA GLY A 12 39.21 35.64 44.46
C GLY A 12 38.28 36.20 43.38
N ALA A 13 38.61 37.35 42.78
CA ALA A 13 37.84 37.92 41.67
C ALA A 13 37.85 37.02 40.42
N VAL A 14 38.98 36.37 40.11
CA VAL A 14 39.09 35.40 39.00
C VAL A 14 38.24 34.15 39.26
N ILE A 15 38.15 33.71 40.52
CA ILE A 15 37.30 32.55 40.86
C ILE A 15 35.82 32.91 40.68
N VAL A 16 35.43 34.15 40.94
CA VAL A 16 34.05 34.60 40.75
C VAL A 16 33.69 34.70 39.26
N ASP A 17 34.60 35.12 38.40
CA ASP A 17 34.34 35.24 36.95
C ASP A 17 34.02 33.88 36.29
N TRP A 18 34.77 32.81 36.60
CA TRP A 18 34.46 31.49 36.01
C TRP A 18 33.17 30.88 36.55
N VAL A 19 32.80 31.16 37.80
CA VAL A 19 31.50 30.74 38.36
C VAL A 19 30.38 31.48 37.64
N VAL A 20 30.53 32.78 37.35
CA VAL A 20 29.54 33.55 36.60
C VAL A 20 29.42 33.05 35.16
N LEU A 21 30.54 32.74 34.49
CA LEU A 21 30.53 32.20 33.12
C LEU A 21 29.88 30.82 33.04
N THR A 22 30.15 29.93 34.01
CA THR A 22 29.52 28.60 34.05
C THR A 22 28.05 28.68 34.44
N ALA A 23 27.67 29.58 35.35
CA ALA A 23 26.27 29.84 35.67
C ALA A 23 25.50 30.38 34.46
N ALA A 24 26.12 31.28 33.68
CA ALA A 24 25.54 31.77 32.42
C ALA A 24 25.36 30.64 31.39
N LEU A 25 26.35 29.76 31.23
CA LEU A 25 26.25 28.59 30.35
C LEU A 25 25.18 27.59 30.81
N ALA A 26 25.07 27.31 32.11
CA ALA A 26 24.03 26.46 32.65
C ALA A 26 22.63 27.04 32.40
N GLY A 27 22.47 28.36 32.55
CA GLY A 27 21.24 29.08 32.22
C GLY A 27 20.88 28.99 30.72
N LEU A 28 21.86 29.16 29.83
CA LEU A 28 21.67 28.97 28.39
C LEU A 28 21.29 27.52 28.05
N GLY A 29 21.88 26.52 28.71
CA GLY A 29 21.55 25.11 28.50
C GLY A 29 20.09 24.76 28.87
N LEU A 30 19.57 25.35 29.94
CA LEU A 30 18.16 25.22 30.31
C LEU A 30 17.22 25.85 29.26
N LEU A 31 17.63 26.96 28.63
CA LEU A 31 16.84 27.61 27.59
C LEU A 31 16.84 26.82 26.27
N THR A 32 17.97 26.22 25.88
CA THR A 32 18.04 25.43 24.64
C THR A 32 17.19 24.16 24.71
N LEU A 33 17.06 23.55 25.89
CA LEU A 33 16.19 22.40 26.14
C LEU A 33 14.72 22.67 25.77
N VAL A 34 14.22 23.89 26.02
CA VAL A 34 12.84 24.28 25.68
C VAL A 34 12.64 24.34 24.17
N VAL A 35 13.62 24.87 23.44
CA VAL A 35 13.55 24.97 21.96
C VAL A 35 13.63 23.59 21.32
N VAL A 36 14.57 22.75 21.78
CA VAL A 36 14.77 21.40 21.25
C VAL A 36 13.57 20.51 21.54
N SER A 37 12.99 20.57 22.75
CA SER A 37 11.82 19.76 23.10
C SER A 37 10.60 20.11 22.25
N GLY A 38 10.36 21.39 21.98
CA GLY A 38 9.31 21.84 21.07
C GLY A 38 9.52 21.35 19.63
N GLY A 39 10.76 21.44 19.12
CA GLY A 39 11.09 20.95 17.78
C GLY A 39 10.93 19.42 17.65
N VAL A 40 11.37 18.66 18.65
CA VAL A 40 11.20 17.20 18.69
C VAL A 40 9.72 16.82 18.78
N ALA A 41 8.94 17.48 19.63
CA ALA A 41 7.49 17.22 19.73
C ALA A 41 6.76 17.48 18.42
N ALA A 42 7.09 18.58 17.73
CA ALA A 42 6.52 18.89 16.41
C ALA A 42 6.88 17.84 15.36
N LEU A 43 8.16 17.44 15.30
CA LEU A 43 8.61 16.39 14.39
C LEU A 43 7.95 15.04 14.68
N SER A 44 7.81 14.68 15.96
CA SER A 44 7.10 13.46 16.35
C SER A 44 5.64 13.47 15.91
N GLY A 45 4.93 14.60 16.03
CA GLY A 45 3.55 14.73 15.55
C GLY A 45 3.42 14.63 14.03
N GLU A 46 4.39 15.19 13.28
CA GLU A 46 4.43 15.04 11.81
C GLU A 46 4.64 13.59 11.39
N ILE A 47 5.54 12.86 12.07
CA ILE A 47 5.79 11.43 11.81
C ILE A 47 4.55 10.60 12.13
N GLU A 48 3.88 10.89 13.25
CA GLU A 48 2.63 10.21 13.62
C GLU A 48 1.55 10.43 12.55
N THR A 49 1.38 11.66 12.07
CA THR A 49 0.43 12.02 11.00
C THR A 49 0.77 11.27 9.72
N GLN A 50 2.02 11.35 9.27
CA GLN A 50 2.48 10.67 8.06
C GLN A 50 2.32 9.15 8.14
N SER A 51 2.58 8.55 9.31
CA SER A 51 2.41 7.11 9.52
C SER A 51 0.95 6.70 9.62
N SER A 52 0.06 7.57 10.12
CA SER A 52 -1.38 7.35 10.13
C SER A 52 -1.99 7.48 8.74
N ASP A 53 -1.45 8.38 7.92
CA ASP A 53 -1.94 8.65 6.56
C ASP A 53 -1.41 7.64 5.53
N GLN A 54 -0.34 6.91 5.85
CA GLN A 54 0.18 5.82 5.03
C GLN A 54 -0.70 4.56 5.17
N GLU A 55 -1.80 4.54 4.43
CA GLU A 55 -2.62 3.34 4.22
C GLU A 55 -2.19 2.65 2.91
N ILE A 56 -1.79 1.37 2.97
CA ILE A 56 -1.61 0.56 1.76
C ILE A 56 -2.99 0.18 1.25
N LEU A 57 -3.49 0.96 0.29
CA LEU A 57 -4.87 0.82 -0.20
C LEU A 57 -5.11 -0.47 -0.99
N THR A 58 -4.09 -1.14 -1.53
CA THR A 58 -4.29 -2.26 -2.47
C THR A 58 -3.13 -3.29 -2.53
N GLU A 59 -2.53 -3.67 -1.40
CA GLU A 59 -1.56 -4.80 -1.28
C GLU A 59 -0.27 -4.74 -2.15
N PHE A 60 0.72 -5.59 -1.85
CA PHE A 60 1.94 -5.80 -2.65
C PHE A 60 1.75 -6.94 -3.67
N THR A 61 0.61 -6.97 -4.34
CA THR A 61 0.29 -8.04 -5.30
C THR A 61 0.90 -7.74 -6.66
N ASP A 62 1.21 -8.79 -7.41
CA ASP A 62 1.62 -8.66 -8.80
C ASP A 62 0.49 -7.92 -9.57
N PRO A 63 0.73 -6.74 -10.16
CA PRO A 63 -0.32 -5.96 -10.83
C PRO A 63 -1.04 -6.72 -11.95
N ALA A 64 -0.52 -7.89 -12.38
CA ALA A 64 -1.18 -8.78 -13.32
C ALA A 64 -2.21 -9.77 -12.70
N ALA A 65 -2.22 -9.94 -11.38
CA ALA A 65 -3.18 -10.80 -10.65
C ALA A 65 -4.42 -10.02 -10.15
N ALA A 66 -4.47 -8.71 -10.42
CA ALA A 66 -5.48 -7.81 -9.90
C ALA A 66 -6.82 -7.91 -10.64
N THR A 67 -7.49 -9.06 -10.57
CA THR A 67 -8.95 -9.12 -10.48
C THR A 67 -9.47 -10.55 -10.32
N THR A 68 -10.17 -10.78 -9.21
CA THR A 68 -10.96 -11.98 -8.92
C THR A 68 -12.46 -11.66 -8.99
N ALA A 69 -12.84 -10.60 -9.73
CA ALA A 69 -14.22 -10.15 -9.86
C ALA A 69 -15.03 -11.18 -10.67
N TRP A 70 -15.43 -12.24 -9.98
CA TRP A 70 -16.26 -13.29 -10.54
C TRP A 70 -17.72 -12.89 -10.41
N ASN A 71 -18.43 -12.87 -11.54
CA ASN A 71 -19.85 -12.59 -11.58
C ASN A 71 -20.74 -13.77 -11.14
N GLY A 72 -20.14 -14.87 -10.66
CA GLY A 72 -20.86 -16.03 -10.16
C GLY A 72 -21.37 -16.99 -11.22
N MET A 73 -21.12 -16.71 -12.51
CA MET A 73 -21.66 -17.51 -13.61
C MET A 73 -20.66 -18.58 -14.08
N SER A 74 -21.16 -19.81 -14.24
CA SER A 74 -20.45 -20.91 -14.89
C SER A 74 -20.73 -20.94 -16.40
N THR A 75 -19.98 -21.75 -17.15
CA THR A 75 -20.23 -21.95 -18.60
C THR A 75 -21.67 -22.40 -18.86
N SER A 76 -22.20 -23.30 -18.02
CA SER A 76 -23.58 -23.78 -18.15
C SER A 76 -24.62 -22.68 -17.94
N ASP A 77 -24.35 -21.71 -17.08
CA ASP A 77 -25.26 -20.60 -16.82
C ASP A 77 -25.36 -19.66 -18.03
N TYR A 78 -24.22 -19.37 -18.68
CA TYR A 78 -24.21 -18.61 -19.93
C TYR A 78 -24.95 -19.34 -21.06
N ILE A 79 -24.79 -20.66 -21.17
CA ILE A 79 -25.52 -21.45 -22.16
C ILE A 79 -27.02 -21.44 -21.86
N THR A 80 -27.41 -21.60 -20.60
CA THR A 80 -28.82 -21.58 -20.19
C THR A 80 -29.46 -20.21 -20.45
N ALA A 81 -28.74 -19.12 -20.14
CA ALA A 81 -29.18 -17.78 -20.46
C ALA A 81 -29.31 -17.56 -21.98
N GLY A 82 -28.34 -18.05 -22.77
CA GLY A 82 -28.40 -18.00 -24.23
C GLY A 82 -29.59 -18.80 -24.80
N GLN A 83 -29.94 -19.94 -24.20
CA GLN A 83 -31.11 -20.74 -24.59
C GLN A 83 -32.43 -19.99 -24.38
N ALA A 84 -32.51 -19.11 -23.38
CA ALA A 84 -33.68 -18.26 -23.15
C ALA A 84 -33.81 -17.16 -24.22
N VAL A 85 -32.68 -16.65 -24.74
CA VAL A 85 -32.64 -15.59 -25.76
C VAL A 85 -32.82 -16.14 -27.18
N ALA A 86 -32.29 -17.33 -27.46
CA ALA A 86 -32.35 -17.98 -28.78
C ALA A 86 -32.81 -19.45 -28.70
N PRO A 87 -34.07 -19.72 -28.33
CA PRO A 87 -34.56 -21.08 -28.16
C PRO A 87 -34.47 -21.90 -29.45
N GLY A 88 -33.90 -23.10 -29.36
CA GLY A 88 -33.80 -24.05 -30.49
C GLY A 88 -32.75 -23.70 -31.54
N ASN A 89 -32.02 -22.58 -31.41
CA ASN A 89 -30.94 -22.20 -32.32
C ASN A 89 -29.57 -22.28 -31.62
N ASN A 90 -29.01 -23.47 -31.59
CA ASN A 90 -27.77 -23.77 -30.84
C ASN A 90 -26.58 -22.86 -31.23
N GLY A 91 -26.45 -22.52 -32.52
CA GLY A 91 -25.38 -21.61 -32.97
C GLY A 91 -25.54 -20.20 -32.41
N ALA A 92 -26.76 -19.69 -32.34
CA ALA A 92 -27.05 -18.39 -31.73
C ALA A 92 -26.87 -18.41 -30.20
N VAL A 93 -27.20 -19.54 -29.54
CA VAL A 93 -26.95 -19.73 -28.09
C VAL A 93 -25.47 -19.61 -27.78
N TYR A 94 -24.60 -20.35 -28.48
CA TYR A 94 -23.16 -20.28 -28.24
C TYR A 94 -22.59 -18.90 -28.57
N GLY A 95 -23.00 -18.29 -29.69
CA GLY A 95 -22.54 -16.96 -30.05
C GLY A 95 -22.92 -15.89 -29.01
N TRP A 96 -24.14 -15.97 -28.45
CA TRP A 96 -24.56 -15.10 -27.36
C TRP A 96 -23.75 -15.37 -26.09
N ALA A 97 -23.60 -16.63 -25.70
CA ALA A 97 -22.89 -17.02 -24.48
C ALA A 97 -21.43 -16.56 -24.49
N THR A 98 -20.73 -16.70 -25.62
CA THR A 98 -19.34 -16.24 -25.75
C THR A 98 -19.22 -14.72 -25.74
N ALA A 99 -20.18 -14.00 -26.35
CA ALA A 99 -20.18 -12.55 -26.36
C ALA A 99 -20.44 -11.98 -24.96
N GLU A 100 -21.37 -12.58 -24.23
CA GLU A 100 -21.69 -12.19 -22.85
C GLU A 100 -20.55 -12.55 -21.89
N ALA A 101 -19.93 -13.73 -22.05
CA ALA A 101 -18.72 -14.10 -21.32
C ALA A 101 -17.59 -13.09 -21.52
N GLN A 102 -17.36 -12.65 -22.76
CA GLN A 102 -16.34 -11.64 -23.06
C GLN A 102 -16.66 -10.28 -22.44
N ALA A 103 -17.94 -9.87 -22.43
CA ALA A 103 -18.36 -8.61 -21.81
C ALA A 103 -18.23 -8.62 -20.28
N ASN A 104 -18.33 -9.80 -19.67
CA ASN A 104 -18.17 -10.00 -18.22
C ASN A 104 -16.74 -10.40 -17.83
N ALA A 105 -15.77 -10.29 -18.75
CA ALA A 105 -14.38 -10.56 -18.43
C ALA A 105 -13.87 -9.61 -17.34
N PRO A 106 -13.12 -10.10 -16.35
CA PRO A 106 -12.48 -9.25 -15.35
C PRO A 106 -11.57 -8.18 -15.99
N ASP A 107 -11.42 -7.00 -15.37
CA ASP A 107 -10.54 -5.94 -15.87
C ASP A 107 -9.10 -6.42 -16.12
N GLY A 108 -8.56 -6.22 -17.32
CA GLY A 108 -7.22 -6.71 -17.68
C GLY A 108 -7.16 -8.20 -18.04
N TYR A 109 -8.32 -8.83 -18.17
CA TYR A 109 -8.49 -10.18 -18.69
C TYR A 109 -9.35 -10.19 -19.96
N ASN A 110 -9.12 -11.21 -20.78
CA ASN A 110 -9.80 -11.41 -22.04
C ASN A 110 -10.30 -12.85 -22.17
N PHE A 111 -11.36 -13.02 -22.96
CA PHE A 111 -11.88 -14.32 -23.33
C PHE A 111 -11.39 -14.71 -24.73
N ASN A 112 -10.07 -14.82 -24.89
CA ASN A 112 -9.43 -15.03 -26.20
C ASN A 112 -9.60 -16.44 -26.76
N ASN A 113 -9.74 -17.43 -25.91
CA ASN A 113 -9.93 -18.82 -26.32
C ASN A 113 -11.02 -19.43 -25.44
N PRO A 114 -12.13 -19.94 -26.01
CA PRO A 114 -13.22 -20.50 -25.23
C PRO A 114 -12.77 -21.78 -24.53
N LEU A 115 -12.21 -21.60 -23.34
CA LEU A 115 -11.75 -22.63 -22.44
C LEU A 115 -12.61 -22.54 -21.18
N HIS A 116 -13.05 -23.70 -20.70
CA HIS A 116 -13.67 -23.83 -19.38
C HIS A 116 -12.80 -24.77 -18.55
N ASP A 117 -12.79 -24.55 -17.25
CA ASP A 117 -12.14 -25.47 -16.31
C ASP A 117 -12.98 -26.75 -16.19
N PRO A 118 -12.42 -27.94 -16.45
CA PRO A 118 -13.18 -29.19 -16.39
C PRO A 118 -13.65 -29.57 -14.99
N ALA A 119 -13.02 -29.05 -13.92
CA ALA A 119 -13.40 -29.38 -12.54
C ALA A 119 -14.57 -28.52 -12.04
N SER A 120 -14.52 -27.22 -12.28
CA SER A 120 -15.51 -26.24 -11.80
C SER A 120 -16.54 -25.84 -12.85
N ASN A 121 -16.31 -26.16 -14.14
CA ASN A 121 -17.12 -25.71 -15.29
C ASN A 121 -17.17 -24.17 -15.45
N ASN A 122 -16.28 -23.45 -14.78
CA ASN A 122 -16.13 -22.00 -14.91
C ASN A 122 -15.39 -21.64 -16.20
N LEU A 123 -15.66 -20.44 -16.72
CA LEU A 123 -14.88 -19.89 -17.83
C LEU A 123 -13.47 -19.58 -17.37
N VAL A 124 -12.51 -19.81 -18.27
CA VAL A 124 -11.11 -19.43 -18.08
C VAL A 124 -10.86 -18.15 -18.88
N TYR A 125 -10.46 -17.09 -18.18
CA TYR A 125 -10.01 -15.85 -18.81
C TYR A 125 -8.49 -15.77 -18.78
N THR A 126 -7.88 -15.22 -19.81
CA THR A 126 -6.44 -15.00 -19.86
C THR A 126 -6.15 -13.54 -19.62
N ASN A 127 -5.16 -13.21 -18.79
CA ASN A 127 -4.78 -11.81 -18.62
C ASN A 127 -4.19 -11.23 -19.92
N ASP A 128 -4.20 -9.91 -20.05
CA ASP A 128 -3.71 -9.22 -21.26
C ASP A 128 -2.21 -9.43 -21.51
N ALA A 129 -1.46 -9.75 -20.46
CA ALA A 129 -0.04 -10.11 -20.54
C ALA A 129 0.20 -11.55 -21.02
N GLY A 130 -0.82 -12.41 -21.01
CA GLY A 130 -0.70 -13.82 -21.38
C GLY A 130 0.14 -14.65 -20.40
N THR A 131 0.09 -14.34 -19.11
CA THR A 131 0.86 -15.02 -18.04
C THR A 131 0.00 -15.71 -17.00
N HIS A 132 -1.28 -15.34 -16.87
CA HIS A 132 -2.18 -15.90 -15.86
C HIS A 132 -3.54 -16.26 -16.44
N TYR A 133 -4.15 -17.29 -15.85
CA TYR A 133 -5.56 -17.62 -16.02
C TYR A 133 -6.35 -17.19 -14.80
N SER A 134 -7.53 -16.60 -15.03
CA SER A 134 -8.56 -16.36 -14.01
C SER A 134 -9.69 -17.36 -14.22
N VAL A 135 -9.99 -18.14 -13.18
CA VAL A 135 -11.03 -19.17 -13.18
C VAL A 135 -11.88 -19.02 -11.93
N GLY A 136 -13.12 -18.57 -12.11
CA GLY A 136 -13.96 -18.23 -10.97
C GLY A 136 -13.29 -17.13 -10.13
N ARG A 137 -12.98 -17.43 -8.86
CA ARG A 137 -12.34 -16.49 -7.93
C ARG A 137 -10.83 -16.68 -7.83
N ASP A 138 -10.28 -17.67 -8.52
CA ASP A 138 -8.88 -18.05 -8.41
C ASP A 138 -8.09 -17.53 -9.62
N VAL A 139 -6.85 -17.15 -9.38
CA VAL A 139 -5.88 -16.73 -10.40
C VAL A 139 -4.67 -17.64 -10.29
N THR A 140 -4.29 -18.26 -11.40
CA THR A 140 -3.18 -19.22 -11.49
C THR A 140 -2.26 -18.84 -12.62
N ALA A 141 -0.95 -18.93 -12.42
CA ALA A 141 0.02 -18.74 -13.49
C ALA A 141 -0.21 -19.79 -14.59
N ILE A 142 -0.04 -19.41 -15.86
CA ILE A 142 -0.28 -20.33 -16.98
C ILE A 142 0.63 -21.57 -16.91
N ASP A 143 1.86 -21.40 -16.40
CA ASP A 143 2.81 -22.49 -16.25
C ASP A 143 2.41 -23.49 -15.15
N ASP A 144 1.51 -23.09 -14.23
CA ASP A 144 1.07 -23.87 -13.07
C ASP A 144 -0.37 -24.40 -13.22
N TYR A 145 -1.04 -24.12 -14.33
CA TYR A 145 -2.45 -24.45 -14.57
C TYR A 145 -2.67 -25.81 -15.27
#